data_AF-A0A2M8NKA6-F1
#
_entry.id   AF-A0A2M8NKA6-F1
#
_cell.length_a   1.000
_cell.length_b   1.000
_cell.length_c   1.000
_cell.angle_alpha   90.00
_cell.angle_beta   90.00
_cell.angle_gamma   90.00
#
_symmetry.space_group_name_H-M   'P 1'
#
loop_
_entity.id
_entity.type
_entity.pdbx_description
1 polymer ?
#
loop_
_entity_poly.entity_id
_entity_poly.type
_entity_poly.pdbx_seq_one_letter_code
_entity_poly.pdbx_strand_id
1 'polypeptide(L)'
;MSIISYHAPALRAIAESLDLEPVTRIARQPGVQAVYRVTTLIHDGRASSAAATITRVGQGVVLEMAYQRALEGRHLARTLPIPRYERFASALVTLGFDHLPDQADLPDRPTADLWMIERAAGTFQRAVIVAPALAQGVYLSLVDAVRTYLPEALRELP
;
A
#
# COMPACT_ATOMS: atom_id res chain seq x y z
N MET A 1 -10.33 17.65 21.19
CA MET A 1 -8.86 17.51 21.13
C MET A 1 -8.61 16.39 20.14
N SER A 2 -8.29 16.72 18.88
CA SER A 2 -8.32 15.73 17.78
C SER A 2 -7.14 14.78 17.94
N ILE A 3 -7.43 13.49 18.12
CA ILE A 3 -6.45 12.40 18.03
C ILE A 3 -5.89 12.46 16.61
N ILE A 4 -4.76 13.13 16.44
CA ILE A 4 -4.04 13.16 15.17
C ILE A 4 -3.69 11.69 14.87
N SER A 5 -4.35 11.13 13.85
CA SER A 5 -4.36 9.73 13.42
C SER A 5 -3.02 9.01 13.63
N TYR A 6 -2.96 8.14 14.65
CA TYR A 6 -1.79 7.30 14.99
C TYR A 6 -1.47 6.24 13.91
N HIS A 7 -2.45 5.95 13.05
CA HIS A 7 -2.36 4.87 12.07
C HIS A 7 -1.31 5.12 10.99
N ALA A 8 -1.19 6.35 10.47
CA ALA A 8 -0.23 6.64 9.40
C ALA A 8 1.23 6.43 9.83
N PRO A 9 1.70 6.98 10.98
CA PRO A 9 3.03 6.67 11.50
C PRO A 9 3.25 5.17 11.74
N ALA A 10 2.27 4.47 12.33
CA ALA A 10 2.39 3.03 12.60
C ALA A 10 2.53 2.20 11.33
N LEU A 11 1.72 2.49 10.29
CA LEU A 11 1.78 1.79 9.01
C LEU A 11 3.08 2.11 8.25
N ARG A 12 3.59 3.34 8.32
CA ARG A 12 4.92 3.67 7.76
C ARG A 12 6.05 2.95 8.48
N ALA A 13 5.99 2.86 9.80
CA ALA A 13 6.98 2.13 10.60
C ALA A 13 7.08 0.64 10.22
N ILE A 14 5.99 0.02 9.75
CA ILE A 14 6.04 -1.34 9.19
C ILE A 14 6.94 -1.35 7.95
N ALA A 15 6.67 -0.50 6.96
CA ALA A 15 7.50 -0.44 5.73
C ALA A 15 8.96 -0.11 6.04
N GLU A 16 9.23 0.77 7.01
CA GLU A 16 10.59 1.09 7.48
C GLU A 16 11.25 -0.12 8.17
N SER A 17 10.53 -0.86 9.01
CA SER A 17 11.05 -2.07 9.65
C SER A 17 11.35 -3.21 8.66
N LEU A 18 10.75 -3.13 7.47
CA LEU A 18 10.98 -4.02 6.34
C LEU A 18 12.09 -3.50 5.41
N ASP A 19 12.89 -2.51 5.83
CA ASP A 19 13.99 -1.92 5.05
C ASP A 19 13.56 -1.43 3.65
N LEU A 20 12.28 -1.05 3.50
CA LEU A 20 11.77 -0.50 2.25
C LEU A 20 12.02 1.01 2.19
N GLU A 21 12.62 1.46 1.09
CA GLU A 21 12.85 2.89 0.85
C GLU A 21 11.51 3.66 0.85
N PRO A 22 11.42 4.87 1.46
CA PRO A 22 10.19 5.66 1.44
C PRO A 22 9.73 5.97 0.01
N VAL A 23 8.42 5.90 -0.25
CA VAL A 23 7.86 6.12 -1.60
C VAL A 23 8.23 7.47 -2.21
N THR A 24 8.43 8.50 -1.38
CA THR A 24 8.87 9.83 -1.81
C THR A 24 10.29 9.86 -2.33
N ARG A 25 11.17 9.03 -1.77
CA ARG A 25 12.56 8.93 -2.20
C ARG A 25 12.65 8.14 -3.50
N ILE A 26 11.91 7.03 -3.61
CA ILE A 26 11.78 6.27 -4.86
C ILE A 26 11.22 7.16 -5.98
N ALA A 27 10.14 7.90 -5.72
CA ALA A 27 9.47 8.73 -6.72
C ALA A 27 10.34 9.89 -7.27
N ARG A 28 11.44 10.23 -6.60
CA ARG A 28 12.40 11.26 -7.03
C ARG A 28 13.58 10.70 -7.81
N GLN A 29 13.72 9.38 -7.90
CA GLN A 29 14.81 8.77 -8.67
C GLN A 29 14.61 9.04 -10.18
N PRO A 30 15.69 9.30 -10.93
CA PRO A 30 15.60 9.53 -12.36
C PRO A 30 14.90 8.38 -13.10
N GLY A 31 13.96 8.71 -13.98
CA GLY A 31 13.21 7.74 -14.79
C GLY A 31 12.02 7.07 -14.10
N VAL A 32 11.85 7.26 -12.78
CA VAL A 32 10.65 6.82 -12.06
C VAL A 32 9.48 7.72 -12.43
N GLN A 33 8.40 7.11 -12.93
CA GLN A 33 7.20 7.82 -13.36
C GLN A 33 6.11 7.82 -12.29
N ALA A 34 5.99 6.71 -11.56
CA ALA A 34 5.01 6.55 -10.49
C ALA A 34 5.43 5.44 -9.53
N VAL A 35 5.08 5.62 -8.26
CA VAL A 35 5.25 4.64 -7.20
C VAL A 35 3.91 4.43 -6.52
N TYR A 36 3.57 3.19 -6.22
CA TYR A 36 2.42 2.82 -5.41
C TYR A 36 2.88 1.88 -4.32
N ARG A 37 2.39 2.05 -3.09
CA ARG A 37 2.67 1.10 -2.01
C ARG A 37 1.38 0.71 -1.31
N VAL A 38 1.23 -0.57 -1.02
CA VAL A 38 0.21 -1.06 -0.09
C VAL A 38 0.94 -1.64 1.10
N THR A 39 0.72 -1.07 2.28
CA THR A 39 1.23 -1.59 3.55
C THR A 39 0.06 -2.16 4.35
N THR A 40 0.18 -3.41 4.79
CA THR A 40 -0.84 -4.13 5.53
C THR A 40 -0.38 -4.37 6.97
N LEU A 41 -1.22 -3.98 7.92
CA LEU A 41 -1.12 -4.37 9.32
C LEU A 41 -2.14 -5.48 9.58
N ILE A 42 -1.65 -6.64 10.00
CA ILE A 42 -2.48 -7.77 10.43
C ILE A 42 -2.56 -7.77 11.95
N HIS A 43 -3.76 -7.59 12.50
CA HIS A 43 -3.92 -7.26 13.93
C HIS A 43 -3.94 -8.48 14.86
N ASP A 44 -4.40 -9.63 14.38
CA ASP A 44 -4.61 -10.85 15.16
C ASP A 44 -3.44 -11.85 15.06
N GLY A 45 -2.40 -11.49 14.30
CA GLY A 45 -1.22 -12.33 14.09
C GLY A 45 -1.47 -13.58 13.26
N ARG A 46 -2.63 -13.71 12.58
CA ARG A 46 -2.90 -14.85 11.68
C ARG A 46 -1.98 -14.90 10.47
N ALA A 47 -1.39 -13.76 10.13
CA ALA A 47 -0.44 -13.59 9.05
C ALA A 47 0.56 -12.49 9.38
N SER A 48 1.68 -12.52 8.68
CA SER A 48 2.68 -11.46 8.69
C SER A 48 2.16 -10.16 8.09
N SER A 49 2.43 -9.03 8.74
CA SER A 49 2.26 -7.71 8.14
C SER A 49 3.22 -7.57 6.94
N ALA A 50 2.80 -6.86 5.90
CA ALA A 50 3.55 -6.82 4.65
C ALA A 50 3.51 -5.44 4.00
N ALA A 51 4.42 -5.21 3.06
CA ALA A 51 4.39 -4.05 2.19
C ALA A 51 4.75 -4.46 0.77
N ALA A 52 3.94 -3.99 -0.19
CA ALA A 52 4.13 -4.24 -1.61
C ALA A 52 4.26 -2.90 -2.35
N THR A 53 5.37 -2.69 -3.03
CA THR A 53 5.71 -1.46 -3.76
C THR A 53 5.74 -1.72 -5.26
N ILE A 54 4.88 -1.04 -6.02
CA ILE A 54 5.00 -0.95 -7.47
C ILE A 54 5.85 0.28 -7.82
N THR A 55 6.87 0.09 -8.66
CA THR A 55 7.65 1.18 -9.26
C THR A 55 7.54 1.10 -10.78
N ARG A 56 7.04 2.16 -11.41
CA ARG A 56 7.05 2.32 -12.88
C ARG A 56 8.29 3.10 -13.30
N VAL A 57 9.15 2.48 -14.10
CA VAL A 57 10.39 3.09 -14.61
C VAL A 57 10.48 2.87 -16.11
N GLY A 58 10.54 3.95 -16.90
CA GLY A 58 10.59 3.85 -18.36
C GLY A 58 9.44 3.00 -18.93
N GLN A 59 9.77 1.88 -19.56
CA GLN A 59 8.81 0.90 -20.12
C GLN A 59 8.54 -0.29 -19.17
N GLY A 60 9.20 -0.34 -18.01
CA GLY A 60 9.10 -1.44 -17.05
C GLY A 60 8.23 -1.11 -15.84
N VAL A 61 7.68 -2.15 -15.23
CA VAL A 61 7.01 -2.07 -13.94
C VAL A 61 7.54 -3.18 -13.04
N VAL A 62 8.04 -2.80 -11.88
CA VAL A 62 8.57 -3.74 -10.87
C VAL A 62 7.63 -3.73 -9.67
N LEU A 63 7.32 -4.93 -9.16
CA LEU A 63 6.64 -5.14 -7.89
C LEU A 63 7.65 -5.74 -6.91
N GLU A 64 7.95 -5.00 -5.85
CA GLU A 64 8.75 -5.43 -4.70
C GLU A 64 7.81 -5.73 -3.53
N MET A 65 8.05 -6.83 -2.81
CA MET A 65 7.26 -7.23 -1.65
C MET A 65 8.18 -7.60 -0.50
N ALA A 66 7.86 -7.13 0.69
CA ALA A 66 8.51 -7.52 1.94
C ALA A 66 7.45 -7.93 2.97
N TYR A 67 7.79 -8.93 3.78
CA TYR A 67 6.89 -9.51 4.77
C TYR A 67 7.60 -9.59 6.11
N GLN A 68 6.93 -9.15 7.16
CA GLN A 68 7.49 -9.13 8.50
C GLN A 68 7.65 -10.56 9.02
N ARG A 69 8.84 -10.95 9.50
CA ARG A 69 9.11 -12.29 10.07
C ARG A 69 8.91 -13.47 9.10
N ALA A 70 8.70 -13.23 7.81
CA ALA A 70 8.66 -14.25 6.78
C ALA A 70 9.84 -14.12 5.81
N LEU A 71 10.11 -15.18 5.04
CA LEU A 71 11.13 -15.22 3.98
C LEU A 71 12.54 -14.82 4.43
N GLU A 72 12.87 -14.99 5.71
CA GLU A 72 14.16 -14.60 6.31
C GLU A 72 14.48 -13.09 6.11
N GLY A 73 13.45 -12.25 6.01
CA GLY A 73 13.59 -10.81 5.77
C GLY A 73 13.96 -10.45 4.32
N ARG A 74 13.94 -11.41 3.39
CA ARG A 74 14.25 -11.13 1.98
C ARG A 74 13.09 -10.45 1.26
N HIS A 75 13.44 -9.48 0.41
CA HIS A 75 12.49 -8.84 -0.49
C HIS A 75 12.29 -9.72 -1.73
N LEU A 76 11.03 -9.84 -2.15
CA LEU A 76 10.67 -10.49 -3.40
C LEU A 76 10.41 -9.43 -4.46
N ALA A 77 11.26 -9.36 -5.47
CA ALA A 77 11.08 -8.48 -6.62
C ALA A 77 10.70 -9.28 -7.86
N ARG A 78 9.75 -8.76 -8.64
CA ARG A 78 9.38 -9.34 -9.94
C ARG A 78 8.80 -8.30 -10.88
N THR A 79 8.84 -8.57 -12.17
CA THR A 79 8.17 -7.75 -13.18
C THR A 79 6.65 -7.87 -13.04
N LEU A 80 5.95 -6.74 -12.98
CA LEU A 80 4.50 -6.68 -13.04
C LEU A 80 4.06 -6.43 -14.50
N PRO A 81 3.15 -7.23 -15.06
CA PRO A 81 2.66 -6.98 -16.42
C PRO A 81 2.05 -5.58 -16.54
N ILE A 82 2.45 -4.84 -17.58
CA ILE A 82 1.97 -3.48 -17.84
C ILE A 82 0.43 -3.39 -17.83
N PRO A 83 -0.34 -4.30 -18.46
CA PRO A 83 -1.80 -4.21 -18.42
C PRO A 83 -2.39 -4.33 -17.01
N ARG A 84 -1.72 -5.06 -16.11
CA ARG A 84 -2.16 -5.21 -14.72
C ARG A 84 -1.86 -3.93 -13.92
N TYR A 85 -0.69 -3.34 -14.14
CA TYR A 85 -0.36 -2.03 -13.59
C TYR A 85 -1.34 -0.95 -14.05
N GLU A 86 -1.63 -0.87 -15.36
CA GLU A 86 -2.51 0.15 -15.93
C GLU A 86 -3.93 0.04 -15.38
N ARG A 87 -4.44 -1.19 -15.20
CA ARG A 87 -5.75 -1.42 -14.57
C ARG A 87 -5.78 -0.95 -13.12
N PHE A 88 -4.73 -1.23 -12.35
CA PHE A 88 -4.63 -0.74 -10.97
C PHE A 88 -4.57 0.78 -10.90
N ALA A 89 -3.68 1.40 -11.69
CA ALA A 89 -3.54 2.85 -11.73
C ALA A 89 -4.84 3.55 -12.19
N SER A 90 -5.50 3.00 -13.22
CA SER A 90 -6.78 3.50 -13.72
C SER A 90 -7.90 3.38 -12.68
N ALA A 91 -7.94 2.29 -11.92
CA ALA A 91 -8.89 2.13 -10.82
C ALA A 91 -8.70 3.23 -9.76
N LEU A 92 -7.46 3.52 -9.36
CA LEU A 92 -7.19 4.61 -8.40
C LEU A 92 -7.58 5.99 -8.94
N VAL A 93 -7.32 6.27 -10.21
CA VAL A 93 -7.74 7.53 -10.85
C VAL A 93 -9.27 7.63 -10.88
N THR A 94 -9.96 6.56 -11.25
CA THR A 94 -11.44 6.53 -11.31
C THR A 94 -12.07 6.76 -9.94
N LEU A 95 -11.44 6.27 -8.88
CA LEU A 95 -11.87 6.48 -7.49
C LEU A 95 -11.58 7.90 -6.97
N GLY A 96 -10.86 8.73 -7.72
CA GLY A 96 -10.43 10.05 -7.24
C GLY A 96 -9.44 9.95 -6.08
N PHE A 97 -8.61 8.92 -6.05
CA PHE A 97 -7.73 8.56 -4.93
C PHE A 97 -6.90 9.74 -4.39
N ASP A 98 -6.40 10.61 -5.28
CA ASP A 98 -5.57 11.76 -4.90
C ASP A 98 -6.29 12.77 -3.97
N HIS A 99 -7.63 12.74 -3.95
CA HIS A 99 -8.48 13.61 -3.12
C HIS A 99 -9.23 12.85 -2.02
N LEU A 100 -9.12 11.52 -1.99
CA LEU A 100 -9.87 10.68 -1.07
C LEU A 100 -9.28 10.83 0.36
N PRO A 101 -10.08 11.18 1.38
CA PRO A 101 -9.60 11.17 2.76
C PRO A 101 -9.36 9.74 3.26
N ASP A 102 -8.78 9.60 4.45
CA ASP A 102 -8.78 8.30 5.14
C ASP A 102 -10.23 7.87 5.41
N GLN A 103 -10.46 6.56 5.50
CA GLN A 103 -11.76 6.02 5.89
C GLN A 103 -12.19 6.63 7.23
N ALA A 104 -13.46 7.04 7.33
CA ALA A 104 -14.02 7.49 8.60
C ALA A 104 -14.16 6.29 9.56
N ASP A 105 -14.25 6.59 10.87
CA ASP A 105 -14.50 5.59 11.91
C ASP A 105 -13.48 4.43 11.94
N LEU A 106 -12.22 4.72 11.58
CA LEU A 106 -11.12 3.77 11.76
C LEU A 106 -10.97 3.46 13.26
N PRO A 107 -10.81 2.18 13.65
CA PRO A 107 -10.63 1.82 15.05
C PRO A 107 -9.39 2.48 15.65
N ASP A 108 -9.54 3.20 16.78
CA ASP A 108 -8.43 3.87 17.47
C ASP A 108 -7.28 2.92 17.88
N ARG A 109 -7.58 1.63 18.01
CA ARG A 109 -6.63 0.56 18.28
C ARG A 109 -6.71 -0.48 17.15
N PRO A 110 -5.62 -1.19 16.83
CA PRO A 110 -5.63 -2.24 15.82
C PRO A 110 -6.43 -3.46 16.32
N THR A 111 -7.75 -3.33 16.30
CA THR A 111 -8.72 -4.42 16.51
C THR A 111 -9.28 -4.94 15.19
N ALA A 112 -8.74 -4.43 14.07
CA ALA A 112 -9.02 -4.84 12.72
C ALA A 112 -7.76 -4.66 11.88
N ASP A 113 -7.66 -5.40 10.78
CA ASP A 113 -6.59 -5.20 9.81
C ASP A 113 -6.69 -3.79 9.21
N LEU A 114 -5.54 -3.13 9.06
CA LEU A 114 -5.46 -1.78 8.49
C LEU A 114 -4.55 -1.79 7.28
N TRP A 115 -4.96 -1.15 6.20
CA TRP A 115 -4.14 -0.96 5.02
C TRP A 115 -3.85 0.52 4.82
N MET A 116 -2.60 0.85 4.50
CA MET A 116 -2.24 2.16 3.95
C MET A 116 -1.90 1.97 2.47
N ILE A 117 -2.65 2.65 1.61
CA ILE A 117 -2.36 2.73 0.19
C ILE A 117 -1.67 4.07 -0.05
N GLU A 118 -0.52 4.07 -0.70
CA GLU A 118 0.23 5.28 -1.05
C GLU A 118 0.41 5.37 -2.56
N ARG A 119 0.43 6.60 -3.07
CA ARG A 119 0.80 6.96 -4.44
C ARG A 119 1.78 8.11 -4.40
N ALA A 120 2.87 8.02 -5.17
CA ALA A 120 3.84 9.10 -5.30
C ALA A 120 4.35 9.25 -6.75
N ALA A 121 4.68 10.48 -7.14
CA ALA A 121 5.30 10.81 -8.43
C ALA A 121 6.06 12.14 -8.31
N GLY A 122 7.37 12.13 -8.55
CA GLY A 122 8.21 13.31 -8.32
C GLY A 122 8.13 13.81 -6.87
N THR A 123 7.60 15.01 -6.67
CA THR A 123 7.39 15.59 -5.33
C THR A 123 6.00 15.32 -4.75
N PHE A 124 5.07 14.80 -5.54
CA PHE A 124 3.71 14.49 -5.10
C PHE A 124 3.68 13.18 -4.29
N GLN A 125 2.92 13.17 -3.20
CA GLN A 125 2.58 11.98 -2.43
C GLN A 125 1.15 12.10 -1.88
N ARG A 126 0.39 11.00 -1.96
CA ARG A 126 -0.88 10.81 -1.26
C ARG A 126 -0.89 9.47 -0.55
N ALA A 127 -1.54 9.40 0.61
CA ALA A 127 -1.84 8.17 1.31
C ALA A 127 -3.33 8.15 1.70
N VAL A 128 -3.92 6.95 1.72
CA VAL A 128 -5.26 6.67 2.22
C VAL A 128 -5.20 5.43 3.10
N ILE A 129 -5.75 5.53 4.30
CA ILE A 129 -5.88 4.42 5.24
C ILE A 129 -7.30 3.88 5.21
N VAL A 130 -7.41 2.55 5.16
CA VAL A 130 -8.68 1.83 5.17
C VAL A 130 -8.63 0.64 6.14
N ALA A 131 -9.78 0.29 6.69
CA ALA A 131 -10.00 -0.96 7.42
C ALA A 131 -10.82 -1.90 6.50
N PRO A 132 -10.20 -2.88 5.82
CA PRO A 132 -10.88 -3.63 4.75
C PRO A 132 -12.15 -4.36 5.18
N ALA A 133 -12.20 -4.83 6.42
CA ALA A 133 -13.38 -5.50 6.98
C ALA A 133 -14.56 -4.55 7.21
N LEU A 134 -14.30 -3.24 7.31
CA LEU A 134 -15.29 -2.19 7.58
C LEU A 134 -15.55 -1.30 6.36
N ALA A 135 -14.83 -1.53 5.25
CA ALA A 135 -14.86 -0.67 4.08
C ALA A 135 -16.22 -0.74 3.38
N GLN A 136 -16.76 0.43 3.03
CA GLN A 136 -18.01 0.60 2.29
C GLN A 136 -17.83 1.65 1.19
N GLY A 137 -18.73 1.65 0.20
CA GLY A 137 -18.72 2.62 -0.89
C GLY A 137 -17.36 2.68 -1.61
N VAL A 138 -16.81 3.88 -1.75
CA VAL A 138 -15.53 4.12 -2.44
C VAL A 138 -14.35 3.37 -1.80
N TYR A 139 -14.35 3.18 -0.48
CA TYR A 139 -13.29 2.43 0.21
C TYR A 139 -13.36 0.94 -0.06
N LEU A 140 -14.57 0.38 -0.22
CA LEU A 140 -14.73 -1.01 -0.64
C LEU A 140 -14.18 -1.20 -2.06
N SER A 141 -14.49 -0.27 -2.98
CA SER A 141 -13.92 -0.30 -4.33
C SER A 141 -12.39 -0.15 -4.35
N LEU A 142 -11.82 0.62 -3.43
CA LEU A 142 -10.36 0.71 -3.25
C LEU A 142 -9.77 -0.63 -2.77
N VAL A 143 -10.41 -1.26 -1.77
CA VAL A 143 -10.03 -2.58 -1.25
C VAL A 143 -10.10 -3.64 -2.36
N ASP A 144 -11.17 -3.62 -3.16
CA ASP A 144 -11.34 -4.55 -4.27
C ASP A 144 -10.29 -4.34 -5.36
N ALA A 145 -9.94 -3.09 -5.69
CA ALA A 145 -8.85 -2.80 -6.62
C ALA A 145 -7.51 -3.39 -6.15
N VAL A 146 -7.20 -3.28 -4.85
CA VAL A 146 -6.00 -3.92 -4.26
C VAL A 146 -6.11 -5.44 -4.33
N ARG A 147 -7.23 -6.04 -3.95
CA ARG A 147 -7.43 -7.51 -4.02
C ARG A 147 -7.31 -8.05 -5.44
N THR A 148 -7.85 -7.35 -6.41
CA THR A 148 -7.86 -7.78 -7.82
C THR A 148 -6.49 -7.60 -8.47
N TYR A 149 -5.84 -6.46 -8.27
CA TYR A 149 -4.62 -6.10 -9.02
C TYR A 149 -3.32 -6.22 -8.21
N LEU A 150 -3.39 -6.41 -6.90
CA LEU A 150 -2.25 -6.60 -6.00
C LEU A 150 -2.50 -7.68 -4.92
N PRO A 151 -3.05 -8.88 -5.25
CA PRO A 151 -3.27 -9.95 -4.27
C PRO A 151 -2.01 -10.36 -3.49
N GLU A 152 -0.81 -10.13 -4.03
CA GLU A 152 0.43 -10.49 -3.36
C GLU A 152 0.71 -9.62 -2.13
N ALA A 153 0.22 -8.37 -2.11
CA ALA A 153 0.29 -7.51 -0.92
C ALA A 153 -0.52 -8.09 0.26
N LEU A 154 -1.45 -9.01 -0.04
CA LEU A 154 -2.41 -9.59 0.87
C LEU A 154 -2.10 -11.06 1.19
N ARG A 155 -0.96 -11.57 0.71
CA ARG A 155 -0.63 -12.98 0.87
C ARG A 155 -0.39 -13.29 2.34
N GLU A 156 -1.16 -14.23 2.85
CA GLU A 156 -1.00 -14.74 4.21
C GLU A 156 0.22 -15.66 4.26
N LEU A 157 1.27 -15.20 4.94
CA LEU A 157 2.46 -15.98 5.26
C LEU A 157 2.56 -16.10 6.78
N PRO A 158 2.59 -17.33 7.33
CA PRO A 158 2.77 -17.56 8.76
C PRO A 158 4.18 -17.19 9.23
#